data_AF-C7CHG1-F1
#
_entry.id   AF-C7CHG1-F1
#
_cell.length_a   1.000
_cell.length_b   1.000
_cell.length_c   1.000
_cell.angle_alpha   90.00
_cell.angle_beta   90.00
_cell.angle_gamma   90.00
#
_symmetry.space_group_name_H-M   'P 1'
#
loop_
_entity.id
_entity.type
_entity.pdbx_description
1 polymer ?
#
loop_
_entity_poly.entity_id
_entity_poly.type
_entity_poly.pdbx_seq_one_letter_code
_entity_poly.pdbx_strand_id
1 'polypeptide(L)' 'MFALMPDAPDLGDLQPLSDAIDTLCKILESDRETVIAGLAEIVRKRAEFEDLRMMSVDRRSTRR' A
#
# COMPACT_ATOMS: atom_id res chain seq x y z
N MET A 1 21.57 -4.33 -28.28
CA MET A 1 20.44 -3.52 -27.79
C MET A 1 20.47 -3.62 -26.27
N PHE A 2 20.97 -2.60 -25.57
CA PHE A 2 20.98 -2.59 -24.11
C PHE A 2 19.57 -2.25 -23.65
N ALA A 3 18.91 -3.17 -22.97
CA ALA A 3 17.62 -2.92 -22.34
C ALA A 3 17.83 -1.86 -21.26
N LEU A 4 17.26 -0.67 -21.46
CA LEU A 4 17.17 0.34 -20.41
C LEU A 4 16.48 -0.30 -19.21
N MET A 5 17.13 -0.29 -18.06
CA MET A 5 16.47 -0.61 -16.79
C MET A 5 15.20 0.25 -16.74
N PRO A 6 14.02 -0.31 -16.43
CA PRO A 6 12.84 0.51 -16.24
C PRO A 6 13.17 1.55 -15.17
N ASP A 7 12.92 2.82 -15.49
CA ASP A 7 13.05 3.93 -14.55
C ASP A 7 12.36 3.53 -13.24
N ALA A 8 13.05 3.75 -12.12
CA ALA A 8 12.44 3.54 -10.82
C ALA A 8 11.15 4.38 -10.76
N PRO A 9 10.06 3.85 -10.20
CA PRO A 9 8.84 4.62 -10.07
C PRO A 9 9.16 5.93 -9.36
N ASP A 10 8.73 7.06 -9.93
CA ASP A 10 8.87 8.36 -9.28
C ASP A 10 7.98 8.35 -8.03
N LEU A 11 8.63 8.24 -6.87
CA LEU A 11 7.97 8.17 -5.58
C LEU A 11 7.52 9.55 -5.08
N GLY A 12 7.87 10.62 -5.79
CA GLY A 12 7.59 11.99 -5.39
C GLY A 12 8.20 12.33 -4.01
N ASP A 13 7.64 13.33 -3.34
CA ASP A 13 8.06 13.70 -2.00
C ASP A 13 7.44 12.77 -0.94
N LEU A 14 8.28 11.94 -0.32
CA LEU A 14 7.91 11.01 0.74
C LEU A 14 7.96 11.64 2.14
N GLN A 15 8.41 12.90 2.26
CA GLN A 15 8.52 13.58 3.55
C GLN A 15 7.19 13.60 4.33
N PRO A 16 6.03 13.90 3.71
CA PRO A 16 4.75 13.90 4.43
C PRO A 16 4.39 12.53 5.02
N LEU A 17 4.72 11.45 4.30
CA LEU A 17 4.49 10.09 4.78
C LEU A 17 5.42 9.75 5.95
N SER A 18 6.69 10.18 5.87
CA SER A 18 7.64 10.01 6.97
C SER A 18 7.17 10.71 8.25
N ASP A 19 6.74 11.97 8.13
CA ASP A 19 6.27 12.77 9.27
C ASP A 19 5.01 12.17 9.92
N ALA A 20 4.12 11.61 9.09
CA ALA A 20 2.94 10.88 9.56
C ALA A 20 3.33 9.60 10.33
N ILE A 21 4.31 8.84 9.83
CA ILE A 21 4.82 7.63 10.51
C ILE A 21 5.45 8.02 11.86
N ASP A 22 6.25 9.08 11.91
CA ASP A 22 6.87 9.54 13.17
C ASP A 22 5.83 9.97 14.20
N THR A 23 4.73 10.59 13.74
CA THR A 23 3.60 10.94 14.60
C THR A 23 2.89 9.70 15.13
N LEU A 24 2.67 8.69 14.28
CA LEU A 24 2.07 7.41 14.67
C LEU A 24 2.96 6.64 15.67
N CYS A 25 4.28 6.63 15.49
CA CYS A 25 5.20 6.00 16.44
C CYS A 25 5.06 6.60 17.85
N LYS A 26 4.91 7.93 17.94
CA LYS A 26 4.69 8.63 19.22
C LYS A 26 3.33 8.29 19.85
N ILE A 27 2.27 8.23 19.04
CA ILE A 27 0.92 7.93 19.53
C ILE A 27 0.80 6.48 20.02
N LEU A 28 1.44 5.55 19.31
CA LEU A 28 1.36 4.13 19.58
C LEU A 28 2.45 3.63 20.54
N GLU A 29 3.32 4.54 21.01
CA GLU A 29 4.50 4.23 21.84
C GLU A 29 5.27 3.01 21.30
N SER A 30 5.41 2.94 19.98
CA SER A 30 5.99 1.81 19.26
C SER A 30 7.12 2.28 18.36
N ASP A 31 8.01 1.35 18.02
CA ASP A 31 9.08 1.61 17.10
C ASP A 31 8.58 1.71 15.64
N ARG A 32 9.42 2.34 14.81
CA ARG A 32 9.12 2.63 13.42
C ARG A 32 8.96 1.38 12.57
N GLU A 33 9.70 0.31 12.86
CA GLU A 33 9.63 -0.94 12.12
C GLU A 33 8.28 -1.61 12.34
N THR A 34 7.82 -1.69 13.59
CA THR A 34 6.51 -2.24 13.95
C THR A 34 5.37 -1.47 13.27
N VAL A 35 5.42 -0.13 13.28
CA VAL A 35 4.40 0.72 12.64
C VAL A 35 4.38 0.50 11.13
N ILE A 36 5.55 0.49 10.47
CA ILE A 36 5.64 0.27 9.02
C ILE A 36 5.15 -1.13 8.65
N ALA A 37 5.53 -2.16 9.40
CA ALA A 37 5.10 -3.54 9.16
C ALA A 37 3.57 -3.66 9.24
N GLY A 38 2.94 -3.05 10.26
CA GLY A 38 1.50 -3.02 10.41
C GLY A 38 0.79 -2.27 9.27
N LEU A 39 1.30 -1.10 8.88
CA LEU A 39 0.77 -0.34 7.74
C LEU A 39 0.87 -1.14 6.44
N ALA A 40 1.99 -1.82 6.20
CA ALA A 40 2.18 -2.66 5.03
C ALA A 40 1.18 -3.84 5.00
N GLU A 41 0.90 -4.46 6.15
CA GLU A 41 -0.11 -5.51 6.25
C GLU A 41 -1.53 -4.98 5.98
N ILE A 42 -1.87 -3.81 6.50
CA ILE A 42 -3.16 -3.15 6.22
C ILE A 42 -3.31 -2.92 4.73
N VAL A 43 -2.30 -2.36 4.06
CA VAL A 43 -2.33 -2.10 2.62
C VAL A 43 -2.50 -3.41 1.83
N ARG A 44 -1.78 -4.48 2.19
CA ARG A 44 -1.94 -5.80 1.54
C ARG A 44 -3.37 -6.33 1.66
N LYS A 45 -3.93 -6.36 2.87
CA LYS A 45 -5.31 -6.83 3.09
C LYS A 45 -6.34 -5.98 2.36
N ARG A 46 -6.09 -4.66 2.23
CA ARG A 46 -6.96 -3.76 1.46
C ARG A 46 -6.90 -4.06 -0.03
N ALA A 47 -5.71 -4.31 -0.58
CA ALA A 47 -5.56 -4.73 -1.98
C ALA A 47 -6.25 -6.07 -2.25
N GLU A 48 -6.03 -7.08 -1.40
CA GLU A 48 -6.70 -8.38 -1.51
C GLU A 48 -8.23 -8.25 -1.45
N PHE A 49 -8.74 -7.40 -0.56
CA PHE A 49 -10.17 -7.12 -0.48
C PHE A 49 -10.72 -6.44 -1.74
N GLU A 50 -10.00 -5.45 -2.28
CA GLU A 50 -10.35 -4.75 -3.52
C GLU A 50 -10.41 -5.72 -4.71
N ASP A 51 -9.42 -6.61 -4.83
CA ASP A 51 -9.35 -7.64 -5.87
C ASP A 51 -10.55 -8.59 -5.80
N LEU A 52 -10.84 -9.11 -4.60
CA LEU A 52 -12.01 -9.98 -4.37
C LEU A 52 -13.33 -9.27 -4.64
N ARG A 53 -13.42 -7.97 -4.30
CA ARG A 53 -14.58 -7.13 -4.58
C ARG A 53 -14.78 -6.97 -6.08
N MET A 54 -13.73 -6.67 -6.84
CA MET A 54 -13.78 -6.55 -8.30
C MET A 54 -14.20 -7.87 -8.96
N MET A 55 -13.63 -9.00 -8.54
CA MET A 55 -14.02 -10.33 -9.04
C MET A 55 -15.50 -10.67 -8.74
N SER A 56 -16.02 -10.22 -7.60
CA SER A 56 -17.41 -10.46 -7.22
C SER A 56 -18.40 -9.62 -8.03
N VAL A 57 -18.01 -8.40 -8.39
CA VAL A 57 -18.81 -7.51 -9.26
C VAL A 57 -18.85 -8.04 -10.69
N ASP A 58 -17.71 -8.50 -11.22
CA ASP A 58 -17.59 -9.06 -12.57
C ASP A 58 -18.49 -10.30 -12.78
N ARG A 59 -18.51 -11.22 -11.79
CA ARG A 59 -19.38 -12.41 -11.79
C ARG A 59 -20.87 -12.09 -11.75
N ARG A 60 -21.25 -10.93 -11.22
CA ARG A 60 -22.66 -10.49 -11.19
C ARG A 60 -23.06 -9.83 -12.52
N SER A 61 -22.11 -9.21 -13.22
CA SER A 61 -22.32 -8.63 -14.55
C SER A 61 -22.44 -9.69 -15.65
N THR A 62 -21.75 -10.83 -15.52
CA THR A 62 -21.79 -11.95 -16.48
C THR A 62 -23.00 -12.88 -16.33
N ARG A 63 -23.85 -12.67 -15.31
CA ARG A 63 -25.09 -13.44 -15.09
C ARG A 63 -26.37 -12.70 -15.52
N ARG A 64 -26.26 -11.57 -16.21
CA ARG A 64 -27.40 -10.81 -16.75
C ARG A 64 -27.51 -10.94 -18.25
#